data_AF-A0A2G4HHT6-F1
#
_entry.id   AF-A0A2G4HHT6-F1
#
_cell.length_a   1.000
_cell.length_b   1.000
_cell.length_c   1.000
_cell.angle_alpha   90.00
_cell.angle_beta   90.00
_cell.angle_gamma   90.00
#
_symmetry.space_group_name_H-M   'P 1'
#
loop_
_entity.id
_entity.type
_entity.pdbx_description
1 polymer ?
#
loop_
_entity_poly.entity_id
_entity_poly.type
_entity_poly.pdbx_seq_one_letter_code
_entity_poly.pdbx_strand_id
1 'polypeptide(L)'
;MRVHGGLGWRQLLILAKFINRAFPEEFPAERFSLKTDEAGRLTQEVKDCGIFTSIESAFLAARRQTLQAWRAISDQRRATPGPPTKISLLDTEWSCDLRGGFLVVARFWVHDRMRLDPVGTPAGGGTEM
;
A
#
# COMPACT_ATOMS: atom_id res chain seq x y z
N MET A 1 -2.53 -47.88 24.47
CA MET A 1 -1.53 -47.10 25.22
C MET A 1 -0.63 -46.39 24.20
N ARG A 2 -0.58 -45.05 24.27
CA ARG A 2 0.28 -44.07 23.57
C ARG A 2 0.29 -44.02 22.03
N VAL A 3 -0.39 -42.97 21.55
CA VAL A 3 -0.07 -42.25 20.31
C VAL A 3 1.08 -41.30 20.63
N HIS A 4 2.25 -41.45 20.00
CA HIS A 4 3.30 -40.42 19.99
C HIS A 4 3.86 -40.29 18.58
N GLY A 5 3.29 -39.36 17.81
CA GLY A 5 3.85 -38.86 16.56
C GLY A 5 3.86 -37.34 16.58
N GLY A 6 4.51 -36.75 17.59
CA GLY A 6 4.69 -35.30 17.66
C GLY A 6 5.81 -34.89 16.70
N LEU A 7 5.50 -33.98 15.76
CA LEU A 7 6.50 -33.39 14.87
C LEU A 7 7.64 -32.77 15.69
N GLY A 8 8.87 -33.12 15.36
CA GLY A 8 10.05 -32.53 15.97
C GLY A 8 10.10 -31.02 15.70
N TRP A 9 10.72 -30.27 16.60
CA TRP A 9 10.84 -28.80 16.57
C TRP A 9 11.54 -28.29 15.29
N ARG A 10 12.43 -29.11 14.70
CA ARG A 10 13.01 -28.85 13.37
C ARG A 10 11.99 -28.95 12.24
N GLN A 11 11.09 -29.92 12.33
CA GLN A 11 10.00 -30.13 11.37
C GLN A 11 8.94 -29.03 11.52
N LEU A 12 8.62 -28.61 12.74
CA LEU A 12 7.80 -27.42 13.02
C LEU A 12 8.42 -26.14 12.47
N LEU A 13 9.74 -25.94 12.58
CA LEU A 13 10.43 -24.78 11.99
C LEU A 13 10.45 -24.81 10.46
N ILE A 14 10.61 -26.00 9.85
CA ILE A 14 10.50 -26.16 8.39
C ILE A 14 9.07 -25.89 7.94
N LEU A 15 8.06 -26.43 8.65
CA LEU A 15 6.65 -26.17 8.37
C LEU A 15 6.31 -24.69 8.53
N ALA A 16 6.81 -24.03 9.59
CA ALA A 16 6.63 -22.59 9.81
C ALA A 16 7.30 -21.77 8.70
N LYS A 17 8.51 -22.13 8.26
CA LYS A 17 9.16 -21.48 7.10
C LYS A 17 8.41 -21.73 5.79
N PHE A 18 7.78 -22.90 5.63
CA PHE A 18 6.98 -23.24 4.44
C PHE A 18 5.64 -22.51 4.43
N ILE A 19 4.94 -22.46 5.58
CA ILE A 19 3.68 -21.72 5.77
C ILE A 19 3.92 -20.21 5.59
N ASN A 20 5.01 -19.68 6.14
CA ASN A 20 5.38 -18.27 5.97
C ASN A 20 5.84 -17.94 4.53
N ARG A 21 6.12 -18.95 3.71
CA ARG A 21 6.46 -18.84 2.28
C ARG A 21 5.27 -19.15 1.36
N ALA A 22 4.19 -19.74 1.87
CA ALA A 22 3.05 -20.19 1.10
C ALA A 22 2.07 -19.06 0.72
N PHE A 23 2.19 -17.90 1.37
CA PHE A 23 1.39 -16.72 1.05
C PHE A 23 2.33 -15.54 0.80
N PRO A 24 2.61 -15.17 -0.47
CA PRO A 24 3.30 -13.93 -0.74
C PRO A 24 2.51 -12.79 -0.10
N GLU A 25 3.18 -11.97 0.72
CA GLU A 25 2.56 -10.81 1.34
C GLU A 25 2.44 -9.71 0.28
N GLU A 26 1.22 -9.26 0.03
CA GLU A 26 0.91 -8.22 -0.95
C GLU A 26 0.46 -6.94 -0.24
N PHE A 27 1.12 -5.85 -0.59
CA PHE A 27 0.89 -4.51 -0.05
C PHE A 27 0.41 -3.61 -1.21
N PRO A 28 -0.91 -3.45 -1.41
CA PRO A 28 -1.42 -2.51 -2.39
C PRO A 28 -1.15 -1.08 -1.93
N ALA A 29 -0.76 -0.22 -2.88
CA ALA A 29 -0.60 1.21 -2.60
C ALA A 29 -1.53 2.04 -3.47
N GLU A 30 -2.14 3.06 -2.88
CA GLU A 30 -3.01 4.01 -3.55
C GLU A 30 -2.50 5.42 -3.38
N ARG A 31 -2.75 6.24 -4.40
CA ARG A 31 -2.50 7.68 -4.35
C ARG A 31 -3.83 8.42 -4.42
N PHE A 32 -4.08 9.18 -3.38
CA PHE A 32 -5.14 10.17 -3.32
C PHE A 32 -4.56 11.54 -3.66
N SER A 33 -5.20 12.30 -4.54
CA SER A 33 -4.82 13.69 -4.78
C SER A 33 -6.02 14.59 -4.92
N LEU A 34 -5.89 15.81 -4.42
CA LEU A 34 -6.88 16.86 -4.64
C LEU A 34 -6.51 17.65 -5.88
N LYS A 35 -7.50 17.84 -6.76
CA LYS A 35 -7.41 18.69 -7.95
C LYS A 35 -8.57 19.68 -7.95
N THR A 36 -8.45 20.71 -8.75
CA THR A 36 -9.55 21.60 -9.05
C THR A 36 -10.08 21.26 -10.43
N ASP A 37 -11.40 21.12 -10.58
CA ASP A 37 -12.03 20.96 -11.89
C ASP A 37 -12.09 22.29 -12.66
N GLU A 38 -12.61 22.24 -13.89
CA GLU A 38 -12.78 23.43 -14.74
C GLU A 38 -13.71 24.49 -14.13
N ALA A 39 -14.60 24.09 -13.22
CA ALA A 39 -15.52 24.97 -12.50
C ALA A 39 -14.95 25.53 -11.20
N GLY A 40 -13.68 25.25 -10.87
CA GLY A 40 -13.06 25.73 -9.64
C GLY A 40 -13.37 24.87 -8.39
N ARG A 41 -14.04 23.72 -8.53
CA ARG A 41 -14.42 22.86 -7.41
C ARG A 41 -13.30 21.88 -7.08
N LEU A 42 -13.08 21.64 -5.79
CA LEU A 42 -12.15 20.61 -5.32
C LEU A 42 -12.73 19.23 -5.62
N THR A 43 -11.95 18.42 -6.34
CA THR A 43 -12.23 17.03 -6.66
C THR A 43 -11.11 16.15 -6.16
N GLN A 44 -11.45 14.90 -5.83
CA GLN A 44 -10.49 13.90 -5.38
C GLN A 44 -10.26 12.88 -6.48
N GLU A 45 -9.00 12.62 -6.79
CA GLU A 45 -8.56 11.55 -7.68
C GLU A 45 -7.94 10.43 -6.83
N VAL A 46 -8.31 9.19 -7.15
CA VAL A 46 -7.69 7.98 -6.60
C VAL A 46 -6.96 7.26 -7.73
N LYS A 47 -5.73 6.81 -7.49
CA LYS A 47 -4.93 6.08 -8.45
C LYS A 47 -4.22 4.89 -7.80
N ASP A 48 -4.41 3.71 -8.37
CA ASP A 48 -3.64 2.51 -8.03
C ASP A 48 -2.16 2.69 -8.38
N CYS A 49 -1.30 2.45 -7.40
CA CYS A 49 0.16 2.55 -7.53
C CYS A 49 0.84 1.17 -7.67
N GLY A 50 0.04 0.09 -7.71
CA GLY A 50 0.50 -1.28 -7.83
C GLY A 50 0.49 -2.03 -6.50
N ILE A 51 0.90 -3.29 -6.59
CA ILE A 51 1.00 -4.23 -5.48
C ILE A 51 2.48 -4.53 -5.25
N PHE A 52 2.90 -4.45 -4.00
CA PHE A 52 4.28 -4.62 -3.58
C PHE A 52 4.44 -5.88 -2.74
N THR A 53 5.61 -6.52 -2.80
CA THR A 53 5.90 -7.76 -2.05
C THR A 53 6.49 -7.50 -0.66
N SER A 54 6.72 -6.23 -0.31
CA SER A 54 7.15 -5.82 1.03
C SER A 54 6.66 -4.41 1.33
N ILE A 55 6.38 -4.15 2.61
CA ILE A 55 5.96 -2.83 3.10
C ILE A 55 7.03 -1.77 2.79
N GLU A 56 8.31 -2.07 2.96
CA GLU A 56 9.42 -1.16 2.68
C GLU A 56 9.45 -0.74 1.21
N SER A 57 9.21 -1.69 0.30
CA SER A 57 9.17 -1.40 -1.14
C SER A 57 7.96 -0.54 -1.50
N ALA A 58 6.81 -0.75 -0.86
CA ALA A 58 5.63 0.10 -1.01
C ALA A 58 5.89 1.53 -0.52
N PHE A 59 6.56 1.67 0.63
CA PHE A 59 6.95 2.96 1.19
C PHE A 59 7.95 3.72 0.33
N LEU A 60 8.97 3.04 -0.19
CA LEU A 60 9.93 3.66 -1.09
C LEU A 60 9.26 4.15 -2.38
N ALA A 61 8.31 3.38 -2.91
CA ALA A 61 7.50 3.80 -4.06
C ALA A 61 6.62 5.01 -3.73
N ALA A 62 5.92 4.99 -2.59
CA ALA A 62 5.13 6.11 -2.09
C ALA A 62 5.97 7.38 -1.99
N ARG A 63 7.10 7.32 -1.29
CA ARG A 63 8.02 8.47 -1.11
C ARG A 63 8.54 9.01 -2.44
N ARG A 64 8.94 8.12 -3.37
CA ARG A 64 9.42 8.52 -4.70
C ARG A 64 8.34 9.29 -5.46
N GLN A 65 7.11 8.81 -5.44
CA GLN A 65 6.00 9.47 -6.13
C GLN A 65 5.60 10.79 -5.46
N THR A 66 5.59 10.87 -4.12
CA THR A 66 5.37 12.14 -3.39
C THR A 66 6.42 13.18 -3.77
N LEU A 67 7.70 12.78 -3.86
CA LEU A 67 8.77 13.69 -4.28
C LEU A 67 8.62 14.14 -5.74
N GLN A 68 8.14 13.27 -6.63
CA GLN A 68 7.82 13.65 -8.01
C GLN A 68 6.68 14.68 -8.06
N ALA A 69 5.61 14.47 -7.28
CA ALA A 69 4.50 15.42 -7.18
C ALA A 69 4.95 16.76 -6.59
N TRP A 70 5.81 16.74 -5.55
CA TRP A 70 6.41 17.95 -4.98
C TRP A 70 7.21 18.74 -6.01
N ARG A 71 8.03 18.05 -6.83
CA ARG A 71 8.79 18.70 -7.92
C ARG A 71 7.86 19.34 -8.93
N ALA A 72 6.85 18.61 -9.41
CA ALA A 72 5.89 19.12 -10.39
C ALA A 72 5.15 20.38 -9.88
N ILE A 73 4.71 20.39 -8.62
CA ILE A 73 4.06 21.57 -8.02
C ILE A 73 5.05 22.72 -7.87
N SER A 74 6.30 22.42 -7.47
CA SER A 74 7.35 23.45 -7.31
C SER A 74 7.71 24.10 -8.64
N ASP A 75 7.82 23.30 -9.71
CA ASP A 75 8.09 23.77 -11.07
C ASP A 75 6.94 24.62 -11.61
N GLN A 76 5.69 24.16 -11.42
CA GLN A 76 4.50 24.93 -11.79
C GLN A 76 4.45 26.28 -11.08
N ARG A 77 4.78 26.34 -9.78
CA ARG A 77 4.82 27.60 -9.03
C ARG A 77 5.95 28.52 -9.45
N ARG A 78 7.08 27.96 -9.88
CA ARG A 78 8.17 28.76 -10.45
C ARG A 78 7.73 29.40 -11.78
N ALA A 79 6.98 28.66 -12.60
CA ALA A 79 6.45 29.16 -13.87
C ALA A 79 5.29 30.14 -13.69
N THR A 80 4.44 29.95 -12.68
CA THR A 80 3.29 30.81 -12.37
C THR A 80 3.34 31.22 -10.90
N PRO A 81 4.02 32.33 -10.58
CA PRO A 81 4.14 32.81 -9.21
C PRO A 81 2.77 33.16 -8.63
N GLY A 82 2.42 32.52 -7.52
CA GLY A 82 1.23 32.83 -6.73
C GLY A 82 1.57 33.15 -5.28
N PRO A 83 0.58 33.30 -4.40
CA PRO A 83 0.79 33.53 -2.98
C PRO A 83 1.70 32.47 -2.35
N PRO A 84 2.68 32.86 -1.51
CA PRO A 84 3.61 31.93 -0.91
C PRO A 84 2.87 30.97 0.03
N THR A 85 2.74 29.72 -0.40
CA THR A 85 2.14 28.65 0.42
C THR A 85 3.24 27.67 0.78
N LYS A 86 3.47 27.42 2.07
CA LYS A 86 4.46 26.43 2.51
C LYS A 86 4.08 25.05 1.96
N ILE A 87 4.99 24.39 1.24
CA ILE A 87 4.83 22.99 0.85
C ILE A 87 5.65 22.14 1.82
N SER A 88 5.04 21.11 2.40
CA SER A 88 5.72 20.18 3.29
C SER A 88 5.41 18.74 2.94
N LEU A 89 6.39 17.87 3.17
CA LEU A 89 6.26 16.43 3.08
C LEU A 89 6.23 15.86 4.50
N LEU A 90 5.27 14.98 4.76
CA LEU A 90 5.09 14.33 6.06
C LEU A 90 5.07 12.82 5.84
N ASP A 91 6.10 12.14 6.32
CA ASP A 91 6.15 10.69 6.37
C ASP A 91 5.39 10.23 7.63
N THR A 92 4.52 9.24 7.48
CA THR A 92 3.85 8.55 8.59
C THR A 92 4.19 7.06 8.55
N GLU A 93 3.74 6.33 9.56
CA GLU A 93 3.92 4.87 9.61
C GLU A 93 3.22 4.13 8.47
N TRP A 94 2.18 4.72 7.87
CA TRP A 94 1.32 4.07 6.85
C TRP A 94 1.19 4.89 5.55
N SER A 95 1.80 6.08 5.50
CA SER A 95 1.58 7.03 4.40
C SER A 95 2.73 7.99 4.17
N CYS A 96 2.70 8.63 3.00
CA CYS A 96 3.48 9.83 2.70
C CYS A 96 2.53 10.94 2.22
N ASP A 97 2.43 12.02 3.01
CA ASP A 97 1.54 13.15 2.74
C ASP A 97 2.33 14.32 2.13
N LEU A 98 1.83 14.87 1.03
CA LEU A 98 2.23 16.16 0.49
C LEU A 98 1.20 17.21 0.87
N ARG A 99 1.64 18.30 1.50
CA ARG A 99 0.76 19.37 1.99
C ARG A 99 1.11 20.72 1.40
N GLY A 100 0.09 21.50 1.06
CA GLY A 100 0.18 22.92 0.78
C GLY A 100 -0.54 23.71 1.87
N GLY A 101 0.22 24.31 2.81
CA GLY A 101 -0.36 24.88 4.03
C GLY A 101 -1.01 23.78 4.88
N PHE A 102 -2.31 23.90 5.14
CA PHE A 102 -3.09 22.92 5.90
C PHE A 102 -3.73 21.82 5.04
N LEU A 103 -3.70 21.97 3.71
CA LEU A 103 -4.36 21.06 2.79
C LEU A 103 -3.45 19.90 2.38
N VAL A 104 -3.94 18.66 2.50
CA VAL A 104 -3.28 17.47 1.93
C VAL A 104 -3.57 17.43 0.43
N VAL A 105 -2.59 17.78 -0.38
CA VAL A 105 -2.73 17.85 -1.85
C VAL A 105 -2.47 16.49 -2.51
N ALA A 106 -1.65 15.66 -1.89
CA ALA A 106 -1.51 14.25 -2.25
C ALA A 106 -1.23 13.42 -1.00
N ARG A 107 -1.79 12.22 -0.95
CA ARG A 107 -1.50 11.20 0.04
C ARG A 107 -1.24 9.90 -0.68
N PHE A 108 -0.12 9.28 -0.34
CA PHE A 108 0.15 7.89 -0.70
C PHE A 108 -0.12 7.03 0.52
N TRP A 109 -0.98 6.04 0.35
CA TRP A 109 -1.39 5.14 1.40
C TRP A 109 -0.98 3.72 1.04
N VAL A 110 -0.34 3.03 1.97
CA VAL A 110 -0.05 1.59 1.85
C VAL A 110 -1.11 0.86 2.65
N HIS A 111 -1.88 0.01 1.98
CA HIS A 111 -2.90 -0.81 2.64
C HIS A 111 -2.27 -1.95 3.43
N ASP A 112 -2.95 -2.33 4.51
CA ASP A 112 -2.58 -3.52 5.26
C ASP A 112 -2.86 -4.79 4.45
N ARG A 113 -2.15 -5.85 4.81
CA ARG A 113 -2.07 -7.18 4.22
C ARG A 113 -3.35 -7.64 3.53
N MET A 114 -3.32 -7.79 2.20
CA MET A 114 -4.24 -8.72 1.54
C MET A 114 -3.66 -10.13 1.70
N ARG A 115 -4.30 -10.96 2.55
CA ARG A 115 -4.12 -12.40 2.45
C ARG A 115 -4.90 -12.87 1.24
N LEU A 116 -4.19 -13.35 0.21
CA LEU A 116 -4.81 -14.19 -0.80
C LEU A 116 -5.23 -15.48 -0.10
N ASP A 117 -6.50 -15.58 0.28
CA ASP A 117 -7.06 -16.88 0.66
C ASP A 117 -6.80 -17.83 -0.52
N PRO A 118 -6.22 -19.02 -0.28
CA PRO A 118 -6.07 -19.98 -1.35
C PRO A 118 -7.48 -20.32 -1.83
N VAL A 119 -7.75 -20.04 -3.11
CA VAL A 119 -9.03 -20.35 -3.78
C VAL A 119 -9.51 -21.70 -3.28
N GLY A 120 -10.72 -21.71 -2.73
CA GLY A 120 -11.29 -22.85 -2.05
C GLY A 120 -11.05 -24.14 -2.83
N THR A 121 -10.42 -25.11 -2.19
CA THR A 121 -10.55 -26.50 -2.64
C THR A 121 -12.05 -26.76 -2.67
N PRO A 122 -12.68 -27.06 -3.83
CA PRO A 122 -14.06 -27.46 -3.82
C PRO A 122 -14.13 -28.71 -2.96
N ALA A 123 -14.80 -28.61 -1.82
CA ALA A 123 -15.15 -29.76 -1.01
C ALA A 123 -15.87 -30.72 -1.95
N GLY A 124 -15.21 -31.85 -2.25
CA GLY A 124 -15.78 -32.92 -3.06
C GLY A 124 -17.05 -33.38 -2.39
N GLY A 125 -18.18 -32.87 -2.88
CA GLY A 125 -19.49 -33.44 -2.64
C GLY A 125 -19.64 -34.71 -3.49
N GLY A 126 -20.22 -35.74 -2.88
CA GLY A 126 -20.58 -37.00 -3.51
C GLY A 126 -19.70 -38.15 -2.99
N THR A 127 -20.23 -39.23 -2.42
CA THR A 127 -21.59 -39.76 -2.52
C THR A 127 -21.81 -40.74 -1.36
N GLU A 128 -22.90 -40.56 -0.61
CA GLU A 128 -23.56 -41.68 0.07
C GLU A 128 -24.15 -42.61 -1.00
N MET A 129 -23.69 -43.86 -1.02
CA MET A 129 -24.49 -45.06 -1.25
C MET A 129 -23.79 -46.24 -0.57
#